data_AF-A0A954CL52-F1
#
_entry.id   AF-A0A954CL52-F1
#
_cell.length_a   1.000
_cell.length_b   1.000
_cell.length_c   1.000
_cell.angle_alpha   90.00
_cell.angle_beta   90.00
_cell.angle_gamma   90.00
#
_symmetry.space_group_name_H-M   'P 1'
#
loop_
_entity.id
_entity.type
_entity.pdbx_description
1 polymer ?
#
loop_
_entity_poly.entity_id
_entity_poly.type
_entity_poly.pdbx_seq_one_letter_code
_entity_poly.pdbx_strand_id
1 'polypeptide(L)'
;GLDRLLAGLLELGKLATRGTVSDVLVTILSPEVRDYALAVATQLRKAGVETEIYLDENAKLKKQMKYASSLGVPLVVLTGPDEVAAEKVSLRDMVSGEQFEIPLKSLNKEVIARVGTGSQGSLSARSWDWVWDRQSVGRVPESRGVYILRDGSKDAVKVGYVAEGGLRGELESLFDAQRDAGVKSFDWYEVGNVAFGKDLAEFLNMRLVERE
;
A
#
# COMPACT_ATOMS: atom_id res chain seq x y z
N GLY A 1 -6.23 -18.89 -12.14
CA GLY A 1 -5.02 -18.24 -12.70
C GLY A 1 -5.02 -16.78 -12.32
N LEU A 2 -3.84 -16.16 -12.19
CA LEU A 2 -3.66 -14.76 -11.75
C LEU A 2 -4.48 -13.77 -12.62
N ASP A 3 -4.54 -13.98 -13.92
CA ASP A 3 -5.28 -13.11 -14.84
C ASP A 3 -6.79 -13.07 -14.56
N ARG A 4 -7.37 -14.22 -14.17
CA ARG A 4 -8.79 -14.29 -13.77
C ARG A 4 -9.05 -13.66 -12.41
N LEU A 5 -8.08 -13.71 -11.52
CA LEU A 5 -8.13 -13.04 -10.22
C LEU A 5 -8.05 -11.52 -10.39
N LEU A 6 -7.13 -11.04 -11.23
CA LEU A 6 -7.02 -9.62 -11.60
C LEU A 6 -8.30 -9.13 -12.29
N ALA A 7 -8.82 -9.89 -13.26
CA ALA A 7 -10.06 -9.54 -13.95
C ALA A 7 -11.26 -9.45 -12.98
N GLY A 8 -11.41 -10.40 -12.06
CA GLY A 8 -12.48 -10.36 -11.06
C GLY A 8 -12.32 -9.21 -10.06
N LEU A 9 -11.08 -8.87 -9.66
CA LEU A 9 -10.84 -7.71 -8.80
C LEU A 9 -11.09 -6.37 -9.51
N LEU A 10 -10.81 -6.28 -10.82
CA LEU A 10 -11.15 -5.13 -11.65
C LEU A 10 -12.67 -4.99 -11.83
N GLU A 11 -13.38 -6.09 -12.13
CA GLU A 11 -14.84 -6.11 -12.27
C GLU A 11 -15.56 -5.69 -10.99
N LEU A 12 -15.02 -6.07 -9.83
CA LEU A 12 -15.57 -5.70 -8.52
C LEU A 12 -15.19 -4.29 -8.07
N GLY A 13 -14.41 -3.54 -8.87
CA GLY A 13 -13.91 -2.21 -8.49
C GLY A 13 -12.95 -2.25 -7.29
N LYS A 14 -12.48 -3.45 -6.90
CA LYS A 14 -11.61 -3.68 -5.75
C LYS A 14 -10.14 -3.35 -6.07
N LEU A 15 -9.76 -3.27 -7.34
CA LEU A 15 -8.48 -2.68 -7.74
C LEU A 15 -8.65 -1.17 -7.97
N ALA A 16 -8.03 -0.37 -7.10
CA ALA A 16 -7.80 1.03 -7.38
C ALA A 16 -6.77 1.12 -8.53
N THR A 17 -7.24 1.29 -9.76
CA THR A 17 -6.38 1.70 -10.87
C THR A 17 -5.98 3.15 -10.61
N ARG A 18 -4.88 3.34 -9.88
CA ARG A 18 -4.24 4.65 -9.80
C ARG A 18 -3.74 4.99 -11.20
N GLY A 19 -4.16 6.14 -11.73
CA GLY A 19 -3.70 6.64 -13.04
C GLY A 19 -2.21 7.00 -13.06
N THR A 20 -1.56 6.94 -11.90
CA THR A 20 -0.14 7.21 -11.70
C THR A 20 0.47 6.25 -10.68
N VAL A 21 1.76 6.01 -10.85
CA VAL A 21 2.64 5.32 -9.89
C VAL A 21 3.22 6.29 -8.86
N SER A 22 2.85 7.57 -8.87
CA SER A 22 3.35 8.57 -7.94
C SER A 22 2.33 8.78 -6.82
N ASP A 23 2.73 8.48 -5.58
CA ASP A 23 1.99 8.75 -4.35
C ASP A 23 1.98 10.25 -4.00
N VAL A 24 3.11 10.92 -4.25
CA VAL A 24 3.34 12.31 -3.85
C VAL A 24 4.03 13.09 -4.96
N LEU A 25 3.58 14.32 -5.21
CA LEU A 25 4.32 15.32 -5.99
C LEU A 25 4.86 16.39 -5.04
N VAL A 26 6.17 16.62 -5.07
CA VAL A 26 6.81 17.76 -4.37
C VAL A 26 6.93 18.92 -5.34
N THR A 27 6.38 20.07 -4.97
CA THR A 27 6.45 21.31 -5.77
C THR A 27 7.68 22.14 -5.43
N ILE A 28 8.08 23.01 -6.34
CA ILE A 28 9.14 24.00 -6.16
C ILE A 28 8.52 25.37 -6.40
N LEU A 29 8.21 26.13 -5.34
CA LEU A 29 7.54 27.43 -5.49
C LEU A 29 8.48 28.56 -5.93
N SER A 30 9.78 28.41 -5.68
CA SER A 30 10.83 29.34 -6.08
C SER A 30 12.17 28.60 -6.25
N PRO A 31 13.10 29.08 -7.08
CA PRO A 31 14.41 28.44 -7.26
C PRO A 31 15.19 28.23 -5.96
N GLU A 32 15.04 29.14 -5.00
CA GLU A 32 15.71 29.12 -3.70
C GLU A 32 15.32 27.91 -2.82
N VAL A 33 14.13 27.34 -3.02
CA VAL A 33 13.63 26.20 -2.21
C VAL A 33 13.95 24.86 -2.87
N ARG A 34 14.60 24.84 -4.03
CA ARG A 34 14.89 23.63 -4.81
C ARG A 34 15.60 22.57 -3.97
N ASP A 35 16.64 22.95 -3.24
CA ASP A 35 17.42 22.01 -2.44
C ASP A 35 16.60 21.42 -1.29
N TYR A 36 15.71 22.22 -0.70
CA TYR A 36 14.77 21.76 0.31
C TYR A 36 13.74 20.78 -0.28
N ALA A 37 13.15 21.09 -1.45
CA ALA A 37 12.25 20.19 -2.15
C ALA A 37 12.91 18.84 -2.51
N LEU A 38 14.17 18.87 -2.97
CA LEU A 38 14.97 17.68 -3.23
C LEU A 38 15.22 16.86 -1.97
N ALA A 39 15.52 17.52 -0.84
CA ALA A 39 15.70 16.85 0.44
C ALA A 39 14.41 16.18 0.93
N VAL A 40 13.27 16.89 0.85
CA VAL A 40 11.93 16.37 1.18
C VAL A 40 11.60 15.14 0.35
N ALA A 41 11.77 15.21 -0.97
CA ALA A 41 11.51 14.09 -1.85
C ALA A 41 12.44 12.90 -1.57
N THR A 42 13.71 13.16 -1.27
CA THR A 42 14.67 12.12 -0.89
C THR A 42 14.27 11.43 0.41
N GLN A 43 13.80 12.20 1.40
CA GLN A 43 13.30 11.68 2.67
C GLN A 43 12.09 10.75 2.47
N LEU A 44 11.13 11.17 1.64
CA LEU A 44 9.94 10.37 1.33
C LEU A 44 10.28 9.08 0.56
N ARG A 45 11.15 9.17 -0.46
CA ARG A 45 11.61 7.98 -1.21
C ARG A 45 12.34 6.99 -0.31
N LYS A 46 13.20 7.45 0.60
CA LYS A 46 13.86 6.58 1.59
C LYS A 46 12.87 5.88 2.52
N ALA A 47 11.68 6.45 2.73
CA ALA A 47 10.60 5.85 3.49
C ALA A 47 9.71 4.91 2.66
N GLY A 48 10.04 4.66 1.39
CA GLY A 48 9.25 3.78 0.51
C GLY A 48 8.01 4.43 -0.10
N VAL A 49 7.94 5.77 -0.12
CA VAL A 49 6.85 6.52 -0.76
C VAL A 49 7.25 6.85 -2.20
N GLU A 50 6.38 6.54 -3.16
CA GLU A 50 6.62 6.80 -4.58
C GLU A 50 6.50 8.30 -4.86
N THR A 51 7.63 9.00 -4.86
CA THR A 51 7.65 10.47 -4.84
C THR A 51 8.25 11.05 -6.12
N GLU A 52 7.52 11.97 -6.73
CA GLU A 52 7.91 12.76 -7.90
C GLU A 52 8.19 14.22 -7.50
N ILE A 53 9.04 14.91 -8.27
CA ILE A 53 9.35 16.33 -8.05
C ILE A 53 9.02 17.08 -9.32
N TYR A 54 8.38 18.24 -9.19
CA TYR A 54 8.16 19.13 -10.31
C TYR A 54 9.46 19.82 -10.74
N LEU A 55 9.89 19.63 -11.99
CA LEU A 55 11.22 20.06 -12.45
C LEU A 55 11.32 21.51 -12.93
N ASP A 56 10.20 22.14 -13.30
CA ASP A 56 10.20 23.54 -13.78
C ASP A 56 10.04 24.51 -12.62
N GLU A 57 11.18 24.98 -12.11
CA GLU A 57 11.31 25.86 -10.92
C GLU A 57 10.69 27.26 -11.13
N ASN A 58 10.41 27.63 -12.38
CA ASN A 58 9.79 28.92 -12.74
C ASN A 58 8.27 28.81 -12.92
N ALA A 59 7.71 27.60 -12.86
CA ALA A 59 6.28 27.39 -13.00
C ALA A 59 5.52 27.93 -11.78
N LYS A 60 4.49 28.74 -12.05
CA LYS A 60 3.52 29.14 -11.04
C LYS A 60 2.87 27.91 -10.41
N LEU A 61 2.59 27.96 -9.10
CA LEU A 61 1.93 26.88 -8.33
C LEU A 61 0.72 26.28 -9.05
N LYS A 62 -0.16 27.12 -9.64
CA LYS A 62 -1.33 26.67 -10.39
C LYS A 62 -1.01 25.66 -11.52
N LYS A 63 0.13 25.83 -12.21
CA LYS A 63 0.59 24.91 -13.26
C LYS A 63 1.04 23.58 -12.67
N GLN A 64 1.74 23.61 -11.54
CA GLN A 64 2.19 22.42 -10.82
C GLN A 64 1.01 21.63 -10.22
N MET A 65 0.01 22.32 -9.66
CA MET A 65 -1.23 21.69 -9.18
C MET A 65 -2.03 21.05 -10.31
N LYS A 66 -2.10 21.71 -11.48
CA LYS A 66 -2.75 21.14 -12.67
C LYS A 66 -2.00 19.90 -13.15
N TYR A 67 -0.67 19.90 -13.09
CA TYR A 67 0.15 18.75 -13.43
C TYR A 67 -0.13 17.56 -12.48
N ALA A 68 -0.09 17.78 -11.17
CA ALA A 68 -0.44 16.77 -10.17
C ALA A 68 -1.84 16.17 -10.42
N SER A 69 -2.83 17.04 -10.65
CA SER A 69 -4.20 16.63 -10.95
C SER A 69 -4.32 15.85 -12.26
N SER A 70 -3.60 16.24 -13.31
CA SER A 70 -3.62 15.54 -14.60
C SER A 70 -3.01 14.15 -14.54
N LEU A 71 -2.04 13.94 -13.66
CA LEU A 71 -1.47 12.63 -13.39
C LEU A 71 -2.33 11.83 -12.40
N GLY A 72 -3.25 12.47 -11.67
CA GLY A 72 -4.02 11.81 -10.62
C GLY A 72 -3.20 11.51 -9.36
N VAL A 73 -2.16 12.30 -9.09
CA VAL A 73 -1.36 12.18 -7.86
C VAL A 73 -2.24 12.54 -6.66
N PRO A 74 -2.34 11.68 -5.63
CA PRO A 74 -3.28 11.89 -4.54
C PRO A 74 -2.82 12.97 -3.56
N LEU A 75 -1.51 13.13 -3.34
CA LEU A 75 -0.97 14.12 -2.40
C LEU A 75 0.04 15.05 -3.07
N VAL A 76 0.01 16.32 -2.68
CA VAL A 76 1.00 17.32 -3.10
C VAL A 76 1.67 17.91 -1.87
N VAL A 77 3.00 17.90 -1.88
CA VAL A 77 3.82 18.57 -0.87
C VAL A 77 4.27 19.92 -1.41
N LEU A 78 3.85 20.98 -0.74
CA LEU A 78 4.18 22.36 -1.07
C LEU A 78 5.42 22.79 -0.29
N THR A 79 6.43 23.26 -1.01
CA THR A 79 7.65 23.83 -0.43
C THR A 79 7.79 25.29 -0.83
N GLY A 80 7.47 26.19 0.09
CA GLY A 80 7.67 27.63 -0.05
C GLY A 80 8.74 28.15 0.93
N PRO A 81 9.18 29.42 0.78
CA PRO A 81 10.22 29.99 1.63
C PRO A 81 9.86 29.96 3.13
N ASP A 82 8.59 30.20 3.47
CA ASP A 82 8.10 30.18 4.84
C ASP A 82 8.17 28.76 5.45
N GLU A 83 7.84 27.74 4.65
CA GLU A 83 7.98 26.33 5.04
C GLU A 83 9.44 25.95 5.31
N VAL A 84 10.38 26.43 4.47
CA VAL A 84 11.81 26.21 4.68
C VAL A 84 12.27 26.84 6.00
N ALA A 85 11.89 28.10 6.24
CA ALA A 85 12.25 28.81 7.47
C ALA A 85 11.68 28.16 8.74
N ALA A 86 10.52 27.49 8.63
CA ALA A 86 9.85 26.83 9.74
C ALA A 86 10.17 25.34 9.89
N GLU A 87 11.02 24.75 9.04
CA GLU A 87 11.26 23.29 8.94
C GLU A 87 9.96 22.47 8.80
N LYS A 88 9.01 23.00 8.04
CA LYS A 88 7.70 22.39 7.79
C LYS A 88 7.47 22.18 6.29
N VAL A 89 6.37 21.53 5.97
CA VAL A 89 5.81 21.51 4.62
C VAL A 89 4.30 21.63 4.69
N SER A 90 3.70 22.14 3.62
CA SER A 90 2.25 22.15 3.46
C SER A 90 1.83 20.92 2.65
N LEU A 91 1.16 19.96 3.26
CA LEU A 91 0.66 18.73 2.62
C LEU A 91 -0.79 18.94 2.18
N ARG A 92 -1.06 18.81 0.89
CA ARG A 92 -2.40 18.95 0.32
C ARG A 92 -2.93 17.62 -0.20
N ASP A 93 -4.16 17.31 0.17
CA ASP A 93 -4.94 16.21 -0.38
C ASP A 93 -5.63 16.68 -1.67
N MET A 94 -5.39 15.96 -2.77
CA MET A 94 -5.93 16.31 -4.09
C MET A 94 -7.36 15.83 -4.30
N VAL A 95 -7.85 14.93 -3.44
CA VAL A 95 -9.22 14.40 -3.45
C VAL A 95 -10.13 15.29 -2.61
N SER A 96 -9.78 15.53 -1.34
CA SER A 96 -10.59 16.37 -0.45
C SER A 96 -10.34 17.87 -0.66
N GLY A 97 -9.17 18.24 -1.17
CA GLY A 97 -8.72 19.62 -1.30
C GLY A 97 -8.19 20.23 0.01
N GLU A 98 -8.20 19.48 1.10
CA GLU A 98 -7.69 19.93 2.40
C GLU A 98 -6.16 20.09 2.38
N GLN A 99 -5.67 21.03 3.18
CA GLN A 99 -4.25 21.32 3.30
C GLN A 99 -3.86 21.41 4.77
N PHE A 100 -2.73 20.77 5.11
CA PHE A 100 -2.23 20.64 6.47
C PHE A 100 -0.77 21.08 6.54
N GLU A 101 -0.41 21.83 7.57
CA GLU A 101 1.00 22.11 7.87
C GLU A 101 1.59 20.95 8.69
N ILE A 102 2.61 20.31 8.16
CA ILE A 102 3.26 19.15 8.77
C ILE A 102 4.73 19.46 9.02
N PRO A 103 5.23 19.28 10.26
CA PRO A 103 6.67 19.31 10.53
C PRO A 103 7.42 18.28 9.70
N LEU A 104 8.59 18.64 9.15
CA LEU A 104 9.36 17.78 8.26
C LEU A 104 9.68 16.41 8.90
N LYS A 105 9.91 16.40 10.22
CA LYS A 105 10.18 15.18 11.02
C LYS A 105 9.00 14.19 11.04
N SER A 106 7.77 14.71 10.93
CA SER A 106 6.54 13.90 10.99
C SER A 106 5.98 13.56 9.61
N LEU A 107 6.51 14.16 8.56
CA LEU A 107 6.02 14.07 7.19
C LEU A 107 5.88 12.61 6.70
N ASN A 108 6.88 11.77 6.92
CA ASN A 108 6.86 10.38 6.44
C ASN A 108 5.68 9.61 7.03
N LYS A 109 5.47 9.74 8.35
CA LYS A 109 4.38 9.07 9.06
C LYS A 109 3.02 9.53 8.51
N GLU A 110 2.88 10.82 8.29
CA GLU A 110 1.62 11.44 7.85
C GLU A 110 1.24 11.07 6.42
N VAL A 111 2.23 11.04 5.53
CA VAL A 111 2.08 10.61 4.13
C VAL A 111 1.78 9.12 4.05
N ILE A 112 2.53 8.28 4.77
CA ILE A 112 2.29 6.82 4.81
C ILE A 112 0.89 6.51 5.34
N ALA A 113 0.42 7.25 6.36
CA ALA A 113 -0.92 7.05 6.89
C ALA A 113 -2.04 7.39 5.88
N ARG A 114 -1.82 8.39 5.00
CA ARG A 114 -2.81 8.82 4.00
C ARG A 114 -2.79 8.01 2.73
N VAL A 115 -1.61 7.76 2.18
CA VAL A 115 -1.48 7.04 0.90
C VAL A 115 -1.58 5.53 1.09
N GLY A 116 -1.34 5.05 2.32
CA GLY A 116 -0.82 3.70 2.52
C GLY A 116 0.61 3.64 1.97
N THR A 117 1.46 2.75 2.47
CA THR A 117 2.76 2.50 1.83
C THR A 117 2.51 2.19 0.34
N GLY A 118 3.16 2.90 -0.59
CA GLY A 118 3.07 2.76 -2.06
C GLY A 118 3.31 1.35 -2.63
N SER A 119 3.47 0.34 -1.77
CA SER A 119 3.26 -1.07 -2.13
C SER A 119 1.77 -1.47 -2.25
N GLN A 120 0.85 -0.51 -2.36
CA GLN A 120 -0.63 -0.67 -2.44
C GLN A 120 -1.08 -1.27 -3.78
N GLY A 121 -0.51 -2.42 -4.13
CA GLY A 121 -0.67 -3.13 -5.38
C GLY A 121 0.44 -4.17 -5.61
N SER A 122 1.52 -4.13 -4.84
CA SER A 122 2.46 -5.25 -4.80
C SER A 122 1.88 -6.33 -3.89
N LEU A 123 1.25 -7.34 -4.50
CA LEU A 123 1.40 -8.69 -3.98
C LEU A 123 2.91 -8.97 -4.02
N SER A 124 3.65 -8.68 -2.96
CA SER A 124 5.05 -9.12 -2.88
C SER A 124 5.02 -10.62 -2.64
N ALA A 125 4.76 -11.36 -3.72
CA ALA A 125 4.69 -12.81 -3.72
C ALA A 125 6.08 -13.35 -3.38
N ARG A 126 6.32 -13.61 -2.09
CA ARG A 126 7.47 -14.40 -1.65
C ARG A 126 7.06 -15.87 -1.57
N SER A 127 6.95 -16.47 -2.75
CA SER A 127 6.90 -17.92 -3.04
C SER A 127 5.61 -18.68 -2.74
N TRP A 128 5.34 -19.65 -3.61
CA TRP A 128 4.13 -20.47 -3.78
C TRP A 128 4.22 -21.80 -3.01
N ASP A 129 3.07 -22.33 -2.56
CA ASP A 129 2.86 -23.68 -1.99
C ASP A 129 3.68 -23.95 -0.70
N TRP A 130 3.58 -23.08 0.30
CA TRP A 130 4.22 -23.33 1.59
C TRP A 130 3.62 -24.55 2.28
N VAL A 131 4.47 -25.40 2.85
CA VAL A 131 4.00 -26.56 3.62
C VAL A 131 3.38 -26.08 4.92
N TRP A 132 2.23 -26.65 5.32
CA TRP A 132 1.58 -26.37 6.59
C TRP A 132 2.33 -27.04 7.76
N ASP A 133 3.50 -26.50 8.09
CA ASP A 133 4.34 -26.91 9.21
C ASP A 133 4.77 -25.70 10.08
N ARG A 134 5.21 -25.97 11.31
CA ARG A 134 5.56 -24.90 12.28
C ARG A 134 6.74 -24.04 11.83
N GLN A 135 7.71 -24.60 11.11
CA GLN A 135 8.88 -23.87 10.63
C GLN A 135 8.48 -22.89 9.51
N SER A 136 7.63 -23.35 8.61
CA SER A 136 7.04 -22.58 7.52
C SER A 136 6.16 -21.45 8.07
N VAL A 137 5.27 -21.73 9.02
CA VAL A 137 4.45 -20.70 9.68
C VAL A 137 5.33 -19.68 10.43
N GLY A 138 6.35 -20.12 11.17
CA GLY A 138 7.23 -19.23 11.93
C GLY A 138 8.09 -18.27 11.09
N ARG A 139 8.20 -18.52 9.77
CA ARG A 139 8.91 -17.63 8.82
C ARG A 139 8.02 -16.54 8.23
N VAL A 140 6.70 -16.63 8.39
CA VAL A 140 5.76 -15.60 7.93
C VAL A 140 6.04 -14.30 8.70
N PRO A 141 6.08 -13.12 8.09
CA PRO A 141 6.28 -11.87 8.82
C PRO A 141 5.09 -11.54 9.75
N GLU A 142 5.36 -10.78 10.81
CA GLU A 142 4.31 -10.15 11.63
C GLU A 142 3.79 -8.89 10.93
N SER A 143 3.10 -9.09 9.81
CA SER A 143 2.53 -8.03 8.98
C SER A 143 1.04 -8.26 8.73
N ARG A 144 0.38 -7.28 8.11
CA ARG A 144 -1.02 -7.39 7.69
C ARG A 144 -1.10 -8.08 6.34
N GLY A 145 -2.12 -8.89 6.12
CA GLY A 145 -2.26 -9.52 4.82
C GLY A 145 -3.29 -10.62 4.72
N VAL A 146 -3.36 -11.22 3.54
CA VAL A 146 -4.29 -12.31 3.21
C VAL A 146 -3.56 -13.64 3.30
N TYR A 147 -4.24 -14.68 3.78
CA TYR A 147 -3.76 -16.07 3.71
C TYR A 147 -4.79 -16.97 3.02
N ILE A 148 -4.30 -18.06 2.40
CA ILE A 148 -5.11 -19.10 1.76
C ILE A 148 -4.60 -20.45 2.26
N LEU A 149 -5.44 -21.22 2.94
CA LEU A 149 -5.14 -22.58 3.39
C LEU A 149 -5.69 -23.59 2.39
N ARG A 150 -4.93 -24.66 2.15
CA ARG A 150 -5.27 -25.69 1.16
C ARG A 150 -5.13 -27.10 1.69
N ASP A 151 -5.97 -27.98 1.19
CA ASP A 151 -5.92 -29.41 1.49
C ASP A 151 -4.84 -30.14 0.65
N GLY A 152 -4.80 -31.48 0.76
CA GLY A 152 -3.87 -32.32 0.00
C GLY A 152 -4.11 -32.34 -1.51
N SER A 153 -5.29 -31.93 -1.98
CA SER A 153 -5.63 -31.79 -3.40
C SER A 153 -5.26 -30.41 -3.95
N LYS A 154 -4.71 -29.53 -3.11
CA LYS A 154 -4.43 -28.11 -3.38
C LYS A 154 -5.70 -27.26 -3.57
N ASP A 155 -6.85 -27.75 -3.13
CA ASP A 155 -8.07 -26.96 -3.13
C ASP A 155 -8.07 -26.02 -1.92
N ALA A 156 -8.51 -24.78 -2.13
CA ALA A 156 -8.61 -23.82 -1.04
C ALA A 156 -9.75 -24.21 -0.10
N VAL A 157 -9.44 -24.33 1.18
CA VAL A 157 -10.42 -24.68 2.22
C VAL A 157 -10.74 -23.52 3.15
N LYS A 158 -9.85 -22.53 3.22
CA LYS A 158 -10.06 -21.32 4.03
C LYS A 158 -9.26 -20.16 3.46
N VAL A 159 -9.89 -19.00 3.38
CA VAL A 159 -9.22 -17.72 3.09
C VAL A 159 -9.51 -16.75 4.24
N GLY A 160 -8.54 -15.91 4.59
CA GLY A 160 -8.74 -14.87 5.59
C GLY A 160 -7.83 -13.66 5.39
N TYR A 161 -8.19 -12.55 6.02
CA TYR A 161 -7.38 -11.34 6.09
C TYR A 161 -7.10 -10.97 7.54
N VAL A 162 -5.86 -10.59 7.82
CA VAL A 162 -5.40 -10.17 9.15
C VAL A 162 -5.10 -8.68 9.13
N ALA A 163 -5.95 -7.91 9.82
CA ALA A 163 -5.81 -6.45 9.95
C ALA A 163 -4.98 -6.02 11.17
N GLU A 164 -4.99 -6.82 12.24
CA GLU A 164 -4.35 -6.54 13.53
C GLU A 164 -3.75 -7.83 14.10
N GLY A 165 -2.79 -7.73 15.01
CA GLY A 165 -2.16 -8.90 15.64
C GLY A 165 -1.10 -9.62 14.80
N GLY A 166 -1.08 -9.40 13.47
CA GLY A 166 -0.05 -9.90 12.57
C GLY A 166 -0.34 -11.29 11.98
N LEU A 167 0.06 -11.49 10.72
CA LEU A 167 -0.22 -12.69 9.93
C LEU A 167 0.31 -13.97 10.58
N ARG A 168 1.54 -13.94 11.10
CA ARG A 168 2.13 -15.11 11.75
C ARG A 168 1.35 -15.49 13.00
N GLY A 169 1.04 -14.54 13.88
CA GLY A 169 0.24 -14.81 15.08
C GLY A 169 -1.11 -15.48 14.78
N GLU A 170 -1.83 -15.00 13.76
CA GLU A 170 -3.08 -15.63 13.30
C GLU A 170 -2.84 -17.08 12.83
N LEU A 171 -1.87 -17.30 11.94
CA LEU A 171 -1.58 -18.64 11.41
C LEU A 171 -1.11 -19.62 12.49
N GLU A 172 -0.34 -19.14 13.46
CA GLU A 172 0.07 -19.94 14.63
C GLU A 172 -1.12 -20.35 15.49
N SER A 173 -2.08 -19.44 15.69
CA SER A 173 -3.32 -19.72 16.43
C SER A 173 -4.22 -20.75 15.72
N LEU A 174 -4.22 -20.73 14.38
CA LEU A 174 -5.00 -21.65 13.56
C LEU A 174 -4.32 -23.01 13.35
N PHE A 175 -3.02 -23.13 13.66
CA PHE A 175 -2.18 -24.23 13.21
C PHE A 175 -2.75 -25.62 13.52
N ASP A 176 -3.02 -25.91 14.79
CA ASP A 176 -3.41 -27.25 15.23
C ASP A 176 -4.81 -27.62 14.68
N ALA A 177 -5.77 -26.70 14.78
CA ALA A 177 -7.13 -26.91 14.28
C ALA A 177 -7.16 -27.14 12.76
N GLN A 178 -6.39 -26.37 11.99
CA GLN A 178 -6.37 -26.49 10.53
C GLN A 178 -5.58 -27.71 10.05
N ARG A 179 -4.51 -28.09 10.76
CA ARG A 179 -3.79 -29.34 10.49
C ARG A 179 -4.71 -30.54 10.67
N ASP A 180 -5.49 -30.56 11.75
CA ASP A 180 -6.41 -31.65 12.06
C ASP A 180 -7.60 -31.68 11.07
N ALA A 181 -7.99 -30.51 10.53
CA ALA A 181 -8.95 -30.38 9.42
C ALA A 181 -8.37 -30.79 8.04
N GLY A 182 -7.11 -31.21 7.96
CA GLY A 182 -6.50 -31.75 6.75
C GLY A 182 -5.76 -30.74 5.87
N VAL A 183 -5.53 -29.50 6.35
CA VAL A 183 -4.68 -28.52 5.64
C VAL A 183 -3.26 -29.07 5.48
N LYS A 184 -2.73 -28.97 4.26
CA LYS A 184 -1.40 -29.44 3.87
C LYS A 184 -0.49 -28.33 3.39
N SER A 185 -1.04 -27.27 2.81
CA SER A 185 -0.27 -26.13 2.35
C SER A 185 -1.00 -24.82 2.58
N PHE A 186 -0.26 -23.72 2.47
CA PHE A 186 -0.82 -22.38 2.53
C PHE A 186 -0.05 -21.43 1.62
N ASP A 187 -0.69 -20.31 1.27
CA ASP A 187 -0.01 -19.12 0.77
C ASP A 187 -0.40 -17.93 1.63
N TRP A 188 0.43 -16.89 1.59
CA TRP A 188 0.13 -15.62 2.22
C TRP A 188 0.65 -14.46 1.37
N TYR A 189 0.01 -13.31 1.51
CA TYR A 189 0.32 -12.09 0.77
C TYR A 189 0.24 -10.91 1.73
N GLU A 190 1.29 -10.11 1.80
CA GLU A 190 1.27 -8.85 2.55
C GLU A 190 0.36 -7.84 1.86
N VAL A 191 -0.63 -7.33 2.59
CA VAL A 191 -1.62 -6.36 2.09
C VAL A 191 -1.84 -5.31 3.17
N GLY A 192 -1.19 -4.16 3.00
CA GLY A 192 -1.23 -3.06 3.97
C GLY A 192 -2.56 -2.32 4.05
N ASN A 193 -3.33 -2.32 2.95
CA ASN A 193 -4.66 -1.71 2.93
C ASN A 193 -5.70 -2.61 3.61
N VAL A 194 -6.31 -2.13 4.69
CA VAL A 194 -7.30 -2.91 5.43
C VAL A 194 -8.58 -3.13 4.63
N ALA A 195 -9.07 -2.11 3.93
CA ALA A 195 -10.31 -2.23 3.15
C ALA A 195 -10.11 -3.21 1.98
N PHE A 196 -9.09 -2.97 1.15
CA PHE A 196 -8.78 -3.86 0.03
C PHE A 196 -8.41 -5.27 0.48
N GLY A 197 -7.69 -5.43 1.59
CA GLY A 197 -7.34 -6.75 2.13
C GLY A 197 -8.55 -7.59 2.53
N LYS A 198 -9.52 -6.98 3.22
CA LYS A 198 -10.81 -7.62 3.56
C LYS A 198 -11.58 -7.99 2.29
N ASP A 199 -11.68 -7.03 1.39
CA ASP A 199 -12.36 -7.18 0.11
C ASP A 199 -11.76 -8.30 -0.76
N LEU A 200 -10.44 -8.41 -0.77
CA LEU A 200 -9.68 -9.44 -1.48
C LEU A 200 -9.90 -10.81 -0.86
N ALA A 201 -9.84 -10.92 0.47
CA ALA A 201 -10.09 -12.19 1.16
C ALA A 201 -11.52 -12.70 0.92
N GLU A 202 -12.52 -11.84 0.98
CA GLU A 202 -13.92 -12.17 0.66
C GLU A 202 -14.06 -12.66 -0.78
N PHE A 203 -13.49 -11.94 -1.75
CA PHE A 203 -13.51 -12.33 -3.15
C PHE A 203 -12.86 -13.70 -3.38
N LEU A 204 -11.70 -13.93 -2.77
CA LEU A 204 -10.97 -15.18 -2.85
C LEU A 204 -11.75 -16.32 -2.19
N ASN A 205 -12.44 -16.08 -1.08
CA ASN A 205 -13.27 -17.08 -0.43
C ASN A 205 -14.42 -17.51 -1.36
N MET A 206 -15.15 -16.54 -1.93
CA MET A 206 -16.22 -16.79 -2.90
C MET A 206 -15.73 -17.61 -4.09
N ARG A 207 -14.56 -17.27 -4.66
CA ARG A 207 -14.06 -17.91 -5.88
C ARG A 207 -13.34 -19.24 -5.67
N LEU A 208 -12.64 -19.41 -4.56
CA LEU A 208 -11.77 -20.57 -4.34
C LEU A 208 -12.39 -21.60 -3.40
N VAL A 209 -13.23 -21.17 -2.47
CA VAL A 209 -13.81 -22.03 -1.43
C VAL A 209 -15.29 -22.32 -1.73
N GLU A 210 -16.08 -21.29 -2.04
CA GLU A 210 -17.55 -21.44 -2.15
C GLU A 210 -18.03 -21.98 -3.51
N ARG A 211 -17.17 -22.02 -4.53
CA ARG A 211 -17.42 -22.58 -5.89
C ARG A 211 -18.87 -22.37 -6.38
N GLU A 212 -19.34 -21.12 -6.42
CA GLU A 212 -20.49 -20.71 -7.25
C GLU A 212 -20.07 -20.42 -8.70
#